data_AF-A0A444U3B9-F1
#
_entry.id   AF-A0A444U3B9-F1
#
_cell.length_a   1.000
_cell.length_b   1.000
_cell.length_c   1.000
_cell.angle_alpha   90.00
_cell.angle_beta   90.00
_cell.angle_gamma   90.00
#
_symmetry.space_group_name_H-M   'P 1'
#
loop_
_entity.id
_entity.type
_entity.pdbx_description
1 polymer ?
#
loop_
_entity_poly.entity_id
_entity_poly.type
_entity_poly.pdbx_seq_one_letter_code
_entity_poly.pdbx_strand_id
1 'polypeptide(L)'
;MLSCTDHCTGDSSANGTAVVCSSVSLGGFLSGLPSNTVSLSIEFTNLSTISLEDLKGVPTLEALHLSGNKIRALPSGFLKDLPLLHTLDLTDNFLQDLPSEVFCG
;
A
#
# COMPACT_ATOMS: atom_id res chain seq x y z
N MET A 1 2.70 3.96 -21.36
CA MET A 1 3.73 2.92 -21.12
C MET A 1 3.75 2.68 -19.63
N LEU A 2 3.31 1.49 -19.19
CA LEU A 2 3.32 1.10 -17.78
C LEU A 2 4.79 0.92 -17.37
N SER A 3 5.30 1.82 -16.53
CA SER A 3 6.63 1.65 -15.94
C SER A 3 6.48 1.08 -14.54
N CYS A 4 6.14 -0.21 -14.45
CA CYS A 4 6.55 -1.00 -13.28
C CYS A 4 8.02 -1.36 -13.50
N THR A 5 8.93 -0.57 -12.94
CA THR A 5 10.38 -0.76 -13.13
C THR A 5 11.00 -1.52 -11.95
N ASP A 6 11.76 -2.57 -12.29
CA ASP A 6 12.73 -3.41 -11.57
C ASP A 6 12.42 -4.01 -10.18
N HIS A 7 11.44 -3.49 -9.44
CA HIS A 7 11.23 -3.89 -8.04
C HIS A 7 9.78 -4.14 -7.65
N CYS A 8 8.83 -3.93 -8.56
CA CYS A 8 7.47 -4.41 -8.38
C CYS A 8 7.00 -5.17 -9.62
N THR A 9 6.39 -6.32 -9.38
CA THR A 9 5.80 -7.18 -10.41
C THR A 9 4.30 -6.99 -10.36
N GLY A 10 3.71 -6.60 -11.49
CA GLY A 10 2.27 -6.58 -11.67
C GLY A 10 1.79 -7.87 -12.32
N ASP A 11 0.84 -8.56 -11.70
CA ASP A 11 0.06 -9.61 -12.33
C ASP A 11 -1.31 -9.04 -12.72
N SER A 12 -1.54 -8.89 -14.03
CA SER A 12 -2.80 -8.38 -14.56
C SER A 12 -3.76 -9.54 -14.81
N SER A 13 -4.73 -9.72 -13.91
CA SER A 13 -5.86 -10.62 -14.12
C SER A 13 -7.04 -9.85 -14.72
N ALA A 14 -8.01 -10.57 -15.31
CA ALA A 14 -9.22 -9.98 -15.88
C ALA A 14 -10.07 -9.17 -14.87
N ASN A 15 -9.81 -9.33 -13.57
CA ASN A 15 -10.53 -8.67 -12.47
C ASN A 15 -9.76 -7.54 -11.79
N GLY A 16 -8.56 -7.17 -12.26
CA GLY A 16 -7.73 -6.13 -11.65
C GLY A 16 -6.25 -6.49 -11.61
N THR A 17 -5.42 -5.52 -11.22
CA THR A 17 -3.97 -5.73 -11.12
C THR A 17 -3.58 -6.02 -9.68
N ALA A 18 -2.91 -7.14 -9.43
CA ALA A 18 -2.19 -7.39 -8.19
C ALA A 18 -0.75 -6.90 -8.35
N VAL A 19 -0.28 -6.04 -7.45
CA VAL A 19 1.08 -5.49 -7.49
C VAL A 19 1.84 -5.96 -6.27
N VAL A 20 2.97 -6.63 -6.52
CA VAL A 20 3.90 -7.09 -5.47
C VAL A 20 5.19 -6.32 -5.57
N CYS A 21 5.63 -5.70 -4.48
CA CYS A 21 6.85 -4.91 -4.39
C CYS A 21 7.87 -5.56 -3.47
N SER A 22 9.12 -5.65 -3.92
CA SER A 22 10.20 -6.39 -3.25
C SER A 22 11.40 -5.53 -2.81
N SER A 23 11.37 -4.20 -2.99
CA SER A 23 12.50 -3.32 -2.61
C SER A 23 12.06 -1.97 -2.02
N VAL A 24 12.95 -1.41 -1.19
CA VAL A 24 12.74 -0.28 -0.24
C VAL A 24 12.87 1.10 -0.89
N SER A 25 13.30 1.20 -2.16
CA SER A 25 13.42 2.48 -2.86
C SER A 25 12.06 3.03 -3.28
N LEU A 26 11.19 3.26 -2.31
CA LEU A 26 9.78 3.64 -2.42
C LEU A 26 9.55 5.16 -2.37
N GLY A 27 10.60 5.98 -2.24
CA GLY A 27 10.56 7.45 -2.06
C GLY A 27 10.05 8.26 -3.27
N GLY A 28 8.94 7.84 -3.87
CA GLY A 28 8.35 8.38 -5.10
C GLY A 28 7.77 7.30 -6.04
N PHE A 29 7.76 6.03 -5.61
CA PHE A 29 7.39 4.90 -6.48
C PHE A 29 5.87 4.62 -6.52
N LEU A 30 5.17 4.86 -5.41
CA LEU A 30 3.75 4.50 -5.28
C LEU A 30 2.82 5.38 -6.14
N SER A 31 3.27 6.57 -6.55
CA SER A 31 2.57 7.41 -7.54
C SER A 31 2.52 6.82 -8.96
N GLY A 32 3.30 5.77 -9.23
CA GLY A 32 3.34 5.07 -10.52
C GLY A 32 2.46 3.82 -10.60
N LEU A 33 1.74 3.47 -9.53
CA LEU A 33 0.91 2.28 -9.51
C LEU A 33 -0.24 2.39 -10.53
N PRO A 34 -0.62 1.27 -11.18
CA PRO A 34 -1.81 1.25 -12.03
C PRO A 34 -3.06 1.67 -11.24
N SER A 35 -3.87 2.56 -11.79
CA SER A 35 -5.09 3.03 -11.10
C SER A 35 -6.16 1.96 -10.90
N ASN A 36 -6.04 0.82 -11.60
CA ASN A 36 -6.86 -0.38 -11.46
C ASN A 36 -6.23 -1.45 -10.55
N THR A 37 -5.29 -1.05 -9.68
CA THR A 37 -4.70 -1.95 -8.69
C THR A 37 -5.75 -2.32 -7.64
N VAL A 38 -5.96 -3.62 -7.44
CA VAL A 38 -6.93 -4.17 -6.48
C VAL A 38 -6.23 -4.76 -5.25
N SER A 39 -4.99 -5.23 -5.42
CA SER A 39 -4.17 -5.75 -4.33
C SER A 39 -2.76 -5.19 -4.43
N LEU A 40 -2.25 -4.70 -3.31
CA LEU A 40 -0.88 -4.19 -3.18
C LEU A 40 -0.19 -4.91 -2.02
N SER A 41 0.91 -5.60 -2.31
CA SER A 41 1.77 -6.22 -1.30
C SER A 41 3.14 -5.55 -1.31
N ILE A 42 3.55 -5.05 -0.15
CA ILE A 42 4.87 -4.49 0.12
C ILE A 42 5.34 -5.12 1.43
N GLU A 43 5.75 -6.38 1.41
CA GLU A 43 6.04 -7.16 2.62
C GLU A 43 7.54 -7.41 2.77
N PHE A 44 8.04 -7.45 4.01
CA PHE A 44 9.45 -7.74 4.32
C PHE A 44 10.47 -6.80 3.64
N THR A 45 10.09 -5.54 3.37
CA THR A 45 10.94 -4.55 2.70
C THR A 45 11.50 -3.48 3.63
N ASN A 46 11.48 -3.68 4.95
CA ASN A 46 11.95 -2.67 5.91
C ASN A 46 11.23 -1.30 5.78
N LEU A 47 10.03 -1.25 5.18
CA LEU A 47 9.27 0.00 4.99
C LEU A 47 9.00 0.64 6.34
N SER A 48 9.38 1.90 6.52
CA SER A 48 9.21 2.61 7.81
C SER A 48 8.10 3.65 7.79
N THR A 49 7.78 4.17 6.60
CA THR A 49 6.75 5.20 6.41
C THR A 49 5.97 4.92 5.14
N ILE A 50 4.68 5.22 5.18
CA ILE A 50 3.80 5.25 4.03
C ILE A 50 2.90 6.48 4.16
N SER A 51 2.72 7.22 3.07
CA SER A 51 1.97 8.47 3.06
C SER A 51 0.59 8.31 2.40
N LEU A 52 -0.30 9.26 2.67
CA LEU A 52 -1.61 9.32 2.01
C LEU A 52 -1.48 9.50 0.49
N GLU A 53 -0.52 10.32 0.06
CA GLU A 53 -0.30 10.60 -1.36
C GLU A 53 0.17 9.37 -2.13
N ASP A 54 0.83 8.43 -1.46
CA ASP A 54 1.24 7.15 -2.05
C ASP A 54 0.05 6.27 -2.47
N LEU A 55 -1.07 6.38 -1.74
CA LEU A 55 -2.24 5.51 -1.93
C LEU A 55 -3.37 6.18 -2.73
N LYS A 56 -3.28 7.49 -2.92
CA LYS A 56 -4.27 8.30 -3.66
C LYS A 56 -4.46 7.89 -5.12
N GLY A 57 -3.44 7.28 -5.73
CA GLY A 57 -3.47 6.81 -7.12
C GLY A 57 -4.20 5.49 -7.33
N VAL A 58 -4.58 4.78 -6.26
CA VAL A 58 -5.17 3.43 -6.30
C VAL A 58 -6.51 3.36 -5.56
N PRO A 59 -7.53 4.13 -6.00
CA PRO A 59 -8.83 4.17 -5.30
C PRO A 59 -9.60 2.84 -5.38
N THR A 60 -9.19 1.92 -6.26
CA THR A 60 -9.79 0.58 -6.40
C THR A 60 -9.19 -0.46 -5.46
N LEU A 61 -8.26 -0.07 -4.57
CA LEU A 61 -7.55 -1.00 -3.72
C LEU A 61 -8.51 -1.67 -2.73
N GLU A 62 -8.51 -3.00 -2.75
CA GLU A 62 -9.33 -3.87 -1.90
C GLU A 62 -8.50 -4.52 -0.80
N ALA A 63 -7.23 -4.83 -1.09
CA ALA A 63 -6.30 -5.43 -0.16
C ALA A 63 -4.94 -4.72 -0.14
N LEU A 64 -4.46 -4.40 1.06
CA LEU A 64 -3.16 -3.78 1.33
C LEU A 64 -2.37 -4.62 2.33
N HIS A 65 -1.28 -5.22 1.88
CA HIS A 65 -0.39 -6.05 2.68
C HIS A 65 0.93 -5.33 2.95
N LEU A 66 1.18 -5.02 4.23
CA LEU A 66 2.35 -4.29 4.70
C LEU A 66 3.07 -5.07 5.82
N SER A 67 2.89 -6.39 5.87
CA SER A 67 3.45 -7.23 6.93
C SER A 67 4.98 -7.26 6.93
N GLY A 68 5.59 -7.51 8.09
CA GLY A 68 7.04 -7.71 8.22
C GLY A 68 7.87 -6.46 7.91
N ASN A 69 7.30 -5.26 8.11
CA ASN A 69 7.96 -3.99 7.85
C ASN A 69 8.39 -3.29 9.15
N LYS A 70 8.79 -2.02 9.03
CA LYS A 70 9.28 -1.17 10.12
C LYS A 70 8.34 -0.01 10.45
N ILE A 71 7.05 -0.13 10.12
CA ILE A 71 6.06 0.93 10.31
C ILE A 71 5.83 1.13 11.80
N ARG A 72 5.95 2.38 12.27
CA ARG A 72 5.79 2.76 13.68
C ARG A 72 4.51 3.54 13.96
N ALA A 73 4.00 4.22 12.94
CA ALA A 73 2.79 5.02 13.00
C ALA A 73 2.17 5.08 11.61
N LEU A 74 0.85 5.25 11.57
CA LEU A 74 0.11 5.58 10.36
C LEU A 74 -0.32 7.04 10.42
N PRO A 75 -0.38 7.76 9.29
CA PRO A 75 -0.96 9.10 9.26
C PRO A 75 -2.46 9.05 9.59
N SER A 76 -3.00 10.12 10.20
CA SER A 76 -4.45 10.25 10.38
C SER A 76 -5.16 10.21 9.04
N GLY A 77 -6.28 9.47 8.97
CA GLY A 77 -7.02 9.27 7.73
C GLY A 77 -6.27 8.42 6.70
N PHE A 78 -5.31 7.58 7.12
CA PHE A 78 -4.52 6.70 6.24
C PHE A 78 -5.35 5.97 5.16
N LEU A 79 -6.58 5.60 5.51
CA LEU A 79 -7.49 4.83 4.65
C LEU A 79 -8.57 5.67 3.97
N LYS A 80 -8.58 7.00 4.16
CA LYS A 80 -9.68 7.88 3.72
C LYS A 80 -9.96 7.84 2.21
N ASP A 81 -8.90 7.62 1.42
CA ASP A 81 -8.95 7.63 -0.05
C ASP A 81 -9.07 6.20 -0.62
N LEU A 82 -9.28 5.20 0.25
CA LEU A 82 -9.39 3.78 -0.11
C LEU A 82 -10.77 3.22 0.26
N PRO A 83 -11.86 3.68 -0.40
CA PRO A 83 -13.23 3.35 -0.02
C PRO A 83 -13.60 1.87 -0.23
N LEU A 84 -12.82 1.11 -1.01
CA LEU A 84 -13.05 -0.31 -1.29
C LEU A 84 -12.18 -1.23 -0.42
N LEU A 85 -11.29 -0.68 0.41
CA LEU A 85 -10.35 -1.46 1.19
C LEU A 85 -11.07 -2.23 2.28
N HIS A 86 -10.94 -3.55 2.26
CA HIS A 86 -11.51 -4.44 3.27
C HIS A 86 -10.46 -5.36 3.90
N THR A 87 -9.26 -5.43 3.32
CA THR A 87 -8.11 -6.16 3.88
C THR A 87 -6.95 -5.20 4.12
N LEU A 88 -6.51 -5.10 5.37
CA LEU A 88 -5.30 -4.38 5.77
C LEU A 88 -4.46 -5.28 6.67
N ASP A 89 -3.28 -5.68 6.20
CA ASP A 89 -2.33 -6.45 6.99
C ASP A 89 -1.15 -5.58 7.41
N LEU A 90 -1.02 -5.38 8.72
CA LEU A 90 0.07 -4.63 9.37
C LEU A 90 0.86 -5.51 10.35
N THR A 91 0.70 -6.83 10.28
CA THR A 91 1.36 -7.79 11.17
C THR A 91 2.89 -7.63 11.11
N ASP A 92 3.59 -7.95 12.20
CA ASP A 92 5.06 -7.86 12.26
C ASP A 92 5.62 -6.46 11.91
N ASN A 93 4.92 -5.41 12.33
CA ASN A 93 5.40 -4.03 12.35
C ASN A 93 5.70 -3.55 13.78
N PHE A 94 6.09 -2.28 13.94
CA PHE A 94 6.40 -1.64 15.22
C PHE A 94 5.34 -0.62 15.63
N LEU A 95 4.10 -0.81 15.19
CA LEU A 95 2.96 0.02 15.58
C LEU A 95 2.71 -0.16 17.08
N GLN A 96 2.72 0.96 17.81
CA GLN A 96 2.34 0.98 19.22
C GLN A 96 0.86 1.27 19.38
N ASP A 97 0.35 2.19 18.57
CA ASP A 97 -1.04 2.63 18.56
C ASP A 97 -1.51 2.83 17.11
N LEU A 98 -2.82 2.79 16.92
CA LEU A 98 -3.47 3.25 15.70
C LEU A 98 -4.15 4.60 15.98
N PRO A 99 -3.93 5.65 15.15
CA PRO A 99 -4.69 6.88 15.25
C PRO A 99 -6.20 6.58 15.17
N SER A 100 -6.99 7.25 16.00
CA SER A 100 -8.46 7.12 16.04
C SER A 100 -9.11 7.36 14.68
N GLU A 101 -8.49 8.20 13.85
CA GLU A 101 -9.00 8.59 12.54
C GLU A 101 -8.54 7.67 11.40
N VAL A 102 -7.79 6.60 11.68
CA VAL A 102 -7.38 5.64 10.63
C VAL A 102 -8.59 4.98 9.98
N PHE A 103 -9.63 4.70 10.76
CA PHE A 103 -10.86 4.04 10.31
C PHE A 103 -12.03 5.01 10.10
N CYS A 104 -11.83 6.30 10.32
CA CYS A 104 -12.85 7.32 10.04
C CYS A 104 -12.82 7.65 8.54
N GLY A 105 -13.59 6.89 7.76
CA GLY A 105 -13.89 7.12 6.34
C GLY A 105 -15.32 7.59 6.15
#